data_AF-A0A2M7YYS4-F1
#
_entry.id   AF-A0A2M7YYS4-F1
#
_cell.length_a   1.000
_cell.length_b   1.000
_cell.length_c   1.000
_cell.angle_alpha   90.00
_cell.angle_beta   90.00
_cell.angle_gamma   90.00
#
_symmetry.space_group_name_H-M   'P 1'
#
loop_
_entity.id
_entity.type
_entity.pdbx_description
1 polymer ?
#
loop_
_entity_poly.entity_id
_entity_poly.type
_entity_poly.pdbx_seq_one_letter_code
_entity_poly.pdbx_strand_id
1 'polypeptide(L)'
;MSSIDHYSKHLLSGQLPIVAKELLSRFQQEKERIVFGLRLLDGVPIHWVHEASQDEVWAASFKTLVEEDYLVSTDTCVQLTRKGRQFADTVGMRLL
;
A
#
# COMPACT_ATOMS: atom_id res chain seq x y z
N MET A 1 -10.35 13.51 -29.40
CA MET A 1 -9.23 14.29 -28.82
C MET A 1 -8.39 13.33 -28.01
N SER A 2 -7.08 13.29 -28.25
CA SER A 2 -6.18 12.42 -27.51
C SER A 2 -6.02 12.91 -26.06
N SER A 3 -5.60 12.03 -25.13
CA SER A 3 -5.33 12.46 -23.74
C SER A 3 -4.22 13.53 -23.67
N ILE A 4 -3.33 13.55 -24.66
CA ILE A 4 -2.26 14.54 -24.84
C ILE A 4 -2.80 15.93 -25.20
N ASP A 5 -3.82 16.02 -26.05
CA ASP A 5 -4.41 17.31 -26.44
C ASP A 5 -5.11 17.98 -25.25
N HIS A 6 -5.82 17.18 -24.45
CA HIS A 6 -6.49 17.64 -23.23
C HIS A 6 -5.46 18.09 -22.18
N TYR A 7 -4.42 17.28 -21.93
CA TYR A 7 -3.33 17.62 -21.02
C TYR A 7 -2.63 18.93 -21.41
N SER A 8 -2.27 19.08 -22.69
CA SER A 8 -1.56 20.26 -23.21
C SER A 8 -2.40 21.52 -23.09
N LYS A 9 -3.71 21.43 -23.33
CA LYS A 9 -4.63 22.57 -23.18
C LYS A 9 -4.70 23.09 -21.75
N HIS A 10 -4.77 22.19 -20.75
CA HIS A 10 -4.76 22.57 -19.33
C HIS A 10 -3.45 23.26 -18.95
N LEU A 11 -2.31 22.72 -19.36
CA LEU A 11 -1.02 23.37 -19.06
C LEU A 11 -0.89 24.74 -19.71
N LEU A 12 -1.28 24.87 -20.99
CA LEU A 12 -1.22 26.15 -21.71
C LEU A 12 -2.17 27.21 -21.14
N SER A 13 -3.24 26.81 -20.46
CA SER A 13 -4.14 27.71 -19.72
C SER A 13 -3.68 28.00 -18.28
N GLY A 14 -2.50 27.52 -17.87
CA GLY A 14 -1.98 27.68 -16.50
C GLY A 14 -2.71 26.82 -15.46
N GLN A 15 -3.49 25.84 -15.90
CA GLN A 15 -4.22 24.91 -15.04
C GLN A 15 -3.43 23.62 -14.84
N LEU A 16 -3.51 23.05 -13.64
CA LEU A 16 -2.97 21.71 -13.41
C LEU A 16 -3.86 20.67 -14.11
N PRO A 17 -3.30 19.75 -14.92
CA PRO A 17 -4.06 18.74 -15.66
C PRO A 17 -4.49 17.57 -14.74
N ILE A 18 -5.12 17.89 -13.61
CA ILE A 18 -5.61 16.90 -12.64
C ILE A 18 -6.94 16.35 -13.16
N VAL A 19 -6.97 15.07 -13.49
CA VAL A 19 -8.19 14.38 -13.95
C VAL A 19 -9.04 13.89 -12.78
N ALA A 20 -8.39 13.42 -11.72
CA ALA A 20 -9.03 12.95 -10.51
C ALA A 20 -8.12 13.17 -9.30
N LYS A 21 -8.75 13.30 -8.13
CA LYS A 21 -8.07 13.37 -6.83
C LYS A 21 -8.89 12.56 -5.84
N GLU A 22 -8.19 11.75 -5.06
CA GLU A 22 -8.76 11.07 -3.90
C GLU A 22 -8.21 11.69 -2.62
N LEU A 23 -9.07 11.79 -1.59
CA LEU A 23 -8.68 12.15 -0.24
C LEU A 23 -8.83 10.91 0.64
N LEU A 24 -7.70 10.37 1.09
CA LEU A 24 -7.68 9.20 1.94
C LEU A 24 -8.06 9.57 3.37
N SER A 25 -8.95 8.78 3.97
CA SER A 25 -9.18 8.78 5.42
C SER A 25 -7.90 8.41 6.16
N ARG A 26 -7.81 8.75 7.46
CA ARG A 26 -6.64 8.37 8.28
C ARG A 26 -6.39 6.85 8.27
N PHE A 27 -7.47 6.10 8.35
CA PHE A 27 -7.43 4.65 8.31
C PHE A 27 -6.87 4.10 6.98
N GLN A 28 -7.27 4.67 5.84
CA GLN A 28 -6.68 4.32 4.54
C GLN A 28 -5.19 4.68 4.47
N GLN A 29 -4.80 5.84 5.00
CA GLN A 29 -3.40 6.26 5.04
C GLN A 29 -2.54 5.31 5.89
N GLU A 30 -3.07 4.81 7.02
CA GLU A 30 -2.39 3.84 7.88
C GLU A 30 -2.17 2.51 7.16
N LYS A 31 -3.19 2.00 6.46
CA LYS A 31 -3.08 0.79 5.63
C LYS A 31 -2.07 0.96 4.49
N GLU A 32 -2.15 2.07 3.75
CA GLU A 32 -1.21 2.36 2.66
C GLU A 32 0.22 2.52 3.16
N ARG A 33 0.42 3.17 4.31
CA ARG A 33 1.73 3.29 4.95
C ARG A 33 2.34 1.92 5.23
N ILE A 34 1.55 0.94 5.67
CA ILE A 34 2.01 -0.44 5.86
C ILE A 34 2.35 -1.08 4.51
N VAL A 35 1.45 -1.02 3.53
CA VAL A 35 1.64 -1.68 2.23
C VAL A 35 2.86 -1.14 1.47
N PHE A 36 3.03 0.17 1.42
CA PHE A 36 4.21 0.76 0.79
C PHE A 36 5.47 0.57 1.64
N GLY A 37 5.35 0.62 2.97
CA GLY A 37 6.47 0.37 3.87
C GLY A 37 7.02 -1.06 3.76
N LEU A 38 6.16 -2.05 3.54
CA LEU A 38 6.58 -3.45 3.32
C LEU A 38 7.48 -3.62 2.09
N ARG A 39 7.43 -2.69 1.12
CA ARG A 39 8.31 -2.68 -0.07
C ARG A 39 9.71 -2.16 0.21
N LEU A 40 9.93 -1.53 1.37
CA LEU A 40 11.26 -1.11 1.82
C LEU A 40 12.07 -2.32 2.28
N LEU A 41 13.39 -2.19 2.25
CA LEU A 41 14.31 -3.27 2.67
C LEU A 41 14.07 -3.69 4.13
N ASP A 42 13.80 -2.72 5.00
CA ASP A 42 13.62 -2.93 6.43
C ASP A 42 12.16 -3.27 6.80
N GLY A 43 11.24 -3.21 5.83
CA GLY A 43 9.80 -3.41 6.04
C GLY A 43 9.18 -2.35 6.95
N VAL A 44 8.27 -2.77 7.82
CA VAL A 44 7.52 -1.87 8.71
C VAL A 44 7.63 -2.27 10.17
N PRO A 45 7.57 -1.30 11.11
CA PRO A 45 7.49 -1.61 12.52
C PRO A 45 6.25 -2.45 12.86
N ILE A 46 6.42 -3.44 13.76
CA ILE A 46 5.34 -4.35 14.14
C ILE A 46 4.14 -3.62 14.78
N HIS A 47 4.38 -2.50 15.48
CA HIS A 47 3.31 -1.74 16.12
C HIS A 47 2.31 -1.14 15.11
N TRP A 48 2.72 -0.79 13.88
CA TRP A 48 1.77 -0.35 12.84
C TRP A 48 0.83 -1.48 12.44
N VAL A 49 1.35 -2.70 12.35
CA VAL A 49 0.55 -3.89 12.04
C VAL A 49 -0.43 -4.22 13.17
N HIS A 50 -0.02 -4.04 14.43
CA HIS A 50 -0.91 -4.21 15.58
C HIS A 50 -2.05 -3.19 15.59
N GLU A 51 -1.77 -1.93 15.26
CA GLU A 51 -2.79 -0.89 15.14
C GLU A 51 -3.78 -1.19 14.00
N ALA A 52 -3.28 -1.58 12.82
CA ALA A 52 -4.13 -1.94 11.67
C ALA A 52 -4.94 -3.24 11.89
N SER A 53 -4.45 -4.15 12.75
CA SER A 53 -5.15 -5.39 13.11
C SER A 53 -6.45 -5.18 13.89
N GLN A 54 -6.81 -3.93 14.24
CA GLN A 54 -8.14 -3.61 14.75
C GLN A 54 -9.24 -3.85 13.72
N ASP A 55 -8.90 -3.85 12.43
CA ASP A 55 -9.77 -4.32 11.35
C ASP A 55 -9.61 -5.83 11.18
N GLU A 56 -10.64 -6.60 11.55
CA GLU A 56 -10.64 -8.05 11.50
C GLU A 56 -10.43 -8.62 10.10
N VAL A 57 -10.95 -7.94 9.06
CA VAL A 57 -10.78 -8.37 7.66
C VAL A 57 -9.33 -8.19 7.25
N TRP A 58 -8.75 -7.04 7.58
CA TRP A 58 -7.34 -6.77 7.32
C TRP A 58 -6.43 -7.74 8.07
N ALA A 59 -6.72 -8.00 9.35
CA ALA A 59 -5.96 -8.93 10.18
C ALA A 59 -6.00 -10.37 9.63
N ALA A 60 -7.16 -10.81 9.13
CA ALA A 60 -7.28 -12.12 8.48
C ALA A 60 -6.43 -12.19 7.20
N SER A 61 -6.50 -11.19 6.32
CA SER A 61 -5.66 -11.12 5.12
C SER A 61 -4.17 -11.14 5.45
N PHE A 62 -3.76 -10.35 6.45
CA PHE A 62 -2.38 -10.30 6.93
C PHE A 62 -1.91 -11.66 7.44
N LYS A 63 -2.71 -12.32 8.28
CA LYS A 63 -2.39 -13.65 8.82
C LYS A 63 -2.18 -14.67 7.70
N THR A 64 -3.07 -14.71 6.71
CA THR A 64 -2.92 -15.63 5.57
C THR A 64 -1.67 -15.33 4.75
N LEU A 65 -1.27 -14.06 4.60
CA LEU A 65 -0.02 -13.70 3.91
C LEU A 65 1.23 -14.18 4.67
N VAL A 66 1.19 -14.21 6.01
CA VAL A 66 2.25 -14.82 6.83
C VAL A 66 2.25 -16.34 6.66
N GLU A 67 1.09 -16.99 6.75
CA GLU A 67 0.94 -18.45 6.56
C GLU A 67 1.39 -18.93 5.18
N GLU A 68 1.21 -18.10 4.15
CA GLU A 68 1.62 -18.37 2.78
C GLU A 68 3.07 -17.96 2.46
N ASP A 69 3.87 -17.59 3.47
CA ASP A 69 5.28 -17.19 3.34
C ASP A 69 5.50 -15.95 2.44
N TYR A 70 4.52 -15.04 2.34
CA TYR A 70 4.73 -13.72 1.71
C TYR A 70 5.35 -12.73 2.69
N LEU A 71 5.03 -12.87 3.98
CA LEU A 71 5.47 -11.99 5.05
C LEU A 71 6.21 -12.79 6.12
N VAL A 72 7.28 -12.19 6.65
CA VAL A 72 7.95 -12.64 7.85
C VAL A 72 7.75 -11.59 8.93
N SER A 73 7.26 -12.03 10.09
CA SER A 73 7.09 -11.18 11.27
C SER A 73 8.16 -11.53 12.29
N THR A 74 8.80 -10.50 12.83
CA THR A 74 9.68 -10.57 14.01
C THR A 74 9.03 -9.81 15.16
N ASP A 75 9.69 -9.79 16.31
CA ASP A 75 9.21 -9.02 17.48
C ASP A 75 9.24 -7.50 17.28
N THR A 76 9.91 -7.00 16.22
CA THR A 76 10.12 -5.55 16.02
C THR A 76 9.63 -5.04 14.68
N CYS A 77 9.65 -5.89 13.65
CA CYS A 77 9.25 -5.51 12.30
C CYS A 77 8.59 -6.65 11.53
N VAL A 78 7.86 -6.26 10.47
CA VAL A 78 7.31 -7.15 9.45
C VAL A 78 7.93 -6.79 8.12
N GLN A 79 8.36 -7.80 7.38
CA GLN A 79 9.05 -7.64 6.11
C GLN A 79 8.49 -8.59 5.06
N LEU A 80 8.63 -8.23 3.79
CA LEU A 80 8.41 -9.18 2.70
C LEU A 80 9.51 -10.25 2.73
N THR A 81 9.12 -11.50 2.55
CA THR A 81 10.07 -12.57 2.24
C THR A 81 10.61 -12.40 0.82
N ARG A 82 11.48 -13.32 0.36
CA ARG A 82 11.88 -13.35 -1.06
C ARG A 82 10.66 -13.54 -1.98
N LYS A 83 9.73 -14.43 -1.60
CA LYS A 83 8.47 -14.66 -2.31
C LYS A 83 7.59 -13.41 -2.22
N GLY A 84 7.45 -12.84 -1.03
CA GLY A 84 6.81 -11.54 -0.79
C GLY A 84 7.21 -10.47 -1.80
N ARG A 85 8.52 -10.27 -1.99
CA ARG A 85 9.07 -9.27 -2.90
C ARG A 85 8.72 -9.54 -4.38
N GLN A 86 8.72 -10.80 -4.79
CA GLN A 86 8.35 -11.18 -6.17
C GLN A 86 6.88 -10.90 -6.48
N PHE A 87 6.02 -10.94 -5.45
CA PHE A 87 4.58 -10.76 -5.56
C PHE A 87 4.09 -9.56 -4.73
N ALA A 88 4.88 -8.48 -4.67
CA ALA A 88 4.59 -7.32 -3.81
C ALA A 88 3.27 -6.62 -4.17
N ASP A 89 2.84 -6.70 -5.42
CA ASP A 89 1.53 -6.21 -5.86
C ASP A 89 0.38 -7.08 -5.33
N THR A 90 0.55 -8.40 -5.28
CA THR A 90 -0.43 -9.31 -4.68
C THR A 90 -0.60 -9.05 -3.18
N VAL A 91 0.50 -8.79 -2.47
CA VAL A 91 0.48 -8.41 -1.06
C VAL A 91 -0.30 -7.10 -0.88
N GLY A 92 -0.02 -6.09 -1.71
CA GLY A 92 -0.71 -4.81 -1.66
C GLY A 92 -2.21 -4.92 -1.92
N MET A 93 -2.63 -5.65 -2.96
CA MET A 93 -4.05 -5.86 -3.30
C MET A 93 -4.85 -6.58 -2.21
N ARG A 94 -4.19 -7.34 -1.33
CA ARG A 94 -4.87 -8.06 -0.23
C ARG A 94 -4.96 -7.26 1.07
N LEU A 95 -4.18 -6.18 1.18
CA LEU A 95 -4.07 -5.35 2.38
C LEU A 95 -4.66 -3.94 2.22
N LEU A 96 -5.11 -3.57 1.01
CA LEU A 96 -5.85 -2.35 0.70
C LEU A 96 -7.31 -2.70 0.39
#